data_AF-A0A528B054-F1
#
_entry.id   AF-A0A528B054-F1
#
_cell.length_a   1.000
_cell.length_b   1.000
_cell.length_c   1.000
_cell.angle_alpha   90.00
_cell.angle_beta   90.00
_cell.angle_gamma   90.00
#
_symmetry.space_group_name_H-M   'P 1'
#
loop_
_entity.id
_entity.type
_entity.pdbx_description
1 polymer ?
#
loop_
_entity_poly.entity_id
_entity_poly.type
_entity_poly.pdbx_seq_one_letter_code
_entity_poly.pdbx_strand_id
1 'polypeptide(L)'
;MDIADWLRALGMQHLEGAFVANDVDLELLPKLTAADLEALGISSVGHRRRLLDAIGKLVAETEPSAQGSGIVKLAGAFQSQASAERRHLTVMFVDLVGSTELAERLDPEDLRTTIRLYQDACSALIVTFGGFVAKYLGDGILAYFGWPRAHEDDAERSVRAGLAIAEATSRLTVPGGPLSVRIGIATGLVVVGDLIGEGAAREEAVVG
;
A
#
# COMPACT_ATOMS: atom_id res chain seq x y z
N MET A 1 -10.39 -25.76 23.37
CA MET A 1 -9.03 -25.18 23.42
C MET A 1 -9.09 -24.11 24.49
N ASP A 2 -8.05 -23.93 25.30
CA ASP A 2 -7.96 -22.84 26.28
C ASP A 2 -6.83 -21.87 25.86
N ILE A 3 -6.83 -20.65 26.37
CA ILE A 3 -5.88 -19.59 26.02
C ILE A 3 -4.42 -20.03 26.25
N ALA A 4 -4.16 -20.79 27.32
CA ALA A 4 -2.86 -21.34 27.64
C ALA A 4 -2.33 -22.32 26.57
N ASP A 5 -3.20 -23.22 26.08
CA ASP A 5 -2.83 -24.19 25.05
C ASP A 5 -2.61 -23.51 23.70
N TRP A 6 -3.40 -22.47 23.40
CA TRP A 6 -3.24 -21.66 22.20
C TRP A 6 -1.91 -20.87 22.21
N LEU A 7 -1.58 -20.22 23.32
CA LEU A 7 -0.30 -19.52 23.47
C LEU A 7 0.89 -20.48 23.43
N ARG A 8 0.76 -21.68 23.99
CA ARG A 8 1.79 -22.73 23.89
C ARG A 8 2.02 -23.17 22.44
N ALA A 9 0.97 -23.33 21.64
CA ALA A 9 1.08 -23.66 20.22
C ALA A 9 1.84 -22.58 19.41
N LEU A 10 1.78 -21.33 19.87
CA LEU A 10 2.52 -20.20 19.29
C LEU A 10 3.95 -20.03 19.86
N GLY A 11 4.37 -20.86 20.82
CA GLY A 11 5.64 -20.73 21.54
C GLY A 11 5.67 -19.51 22.48
N MET A 12 4.50 -19.01 22.88
CA MET A 12 4.31 -17.79 23.66
C MET A 12 3.74 -18.05 25.06
N GLN A 13 4.00 -19.21 25.65
CA GLN A 13 3.49 -19.53 26.99
C GLN A 13 3.89 -18.52 28.08
N HIS A 14 4.96 -17.74 27.87
CA HIS A 14 5.38 -16.68 28.79
C HIS A 14 4.40 -15.49 28.87
N LEU A 15 3.49 -15.34 27.89
CA LEU A 15 2.46 -14.29 27.87
C LEU A 15 1.15 -14.72 28.54
N GLU A 16 1.03 -15.98 28.94
CA GLU A 16 -0.20 -16.53 29.56
C GLU A 16 -0.62 -15.73 30.79
N GLY A 17 0.33 -15.38 31.67
CA GLY A 17 0.05 -14.57 32.84
C GLY A 17 -0.52 -13.18 32.52
N ALA A 18 -0.14 -12.58 31.38
CA ALA A 18 -0.65 -11.28 30.97
C ALA A 18 -2.10 -11.36 30.45
N PHE A 19 -2.44 -12.43 29.73
CA PHE A 19 -3.81 -12.66 29.24
C PHE A 19 -4.75 -12.99 30.39
N VAL A 20 -4.32 -13.86 31.32
CA VAL A 20 -5.11 -14.23 32.50
C VAL A 20 -5.30 -13.05 33.46
N ALA A 21 -4.25 -12.24 33.70
CA ALA A 21 -4.34 -11.08 34.58
C ALA A 21 -5.26 -9.95 34.07
N ASN A 22 -5.63 -9.97 32.78
CA ASN A 22 -6.51 -9.00 32.15
C ASN A 22 -7.81 -9.63 31.64
N ASP A 23 -8.17 -10.82 32.15
CA ASP A 23 -9.41 -11.55 31.84
C ASP A 23 -9.64 -11.77 30.32
N VAL A 24 -8.56 -12.00 29.57
CA VAL A 24 -8.63 -12.22 28.12
C VAL A 24 -8.74 -13.71 27.81
N ASP A 25 -9.92 -14.12 27.33
CA ASP A 25 -10.22 -15.48 26.89
C ASP A 25 -10.19 -15.65 25.35
N LEU A 26 -10.44 -16.87 24.88
CA LEU A 26 -10.47 -17.19 23.44
C LEU A 26 -11.61 -16.50 22.68
N GLU A 27 -12.69 -16.08 23.36
CA GLU A 27 -13.81 -15.38 22.72
C GLU A 27 -13.50 -13.90 22.47
N LEU A 28 -12.63 -13.33 23.31
CA LEU A 28 -12.15 -11.96 23.18
C LEU A 28 -11.00 -11.84 22.17
N LEU A 29 -10.27 -12.91 21.90
CA LEU A 29 -9.16 -12.92 20.93
C LEU A 29 -9.50 -12.25 19.59
N PRO A 30 -10.60 -12.59 18.88
CA PRO A 30 -10.99 -11.94 17.61
C PRO A 30 -11.22 -10.43 17.68
N LYS A 31 -11.46 -9.90 18.88
CA LYS A 31 -11.78 -8.47 19.11
C LYS A 31 -10.56 -7.66 19.53
N LEU A 32 -9.43 -8.31 19.83
CA LEU A 32 -8.22 -7.61 20.27
C LEU A 32 -7.56 -6.86 19.13
N THR A 33 -7.21 -5.60 19.40
CA THR A 33 -6.46 -4.75 18.51
C THR A 33 -4.99 -4.65 18.93
N ALA A 34 -4.15 -4.06 18.08
CA ALA A 34 -2.74 -3.81 18.41
C ALA A 34 -2.55 -2.92 19.65
N ALA A 35 -3.52 -2.05 19.95
CA ALA A 35 -3.52 -1.19 21.12
C ALA A 35 -3.86 -1.97 22.39
N ASP A 36 -4.82 -2.91 22.31
CA ASP A 36 -5.17 -3.76 23.44
C ASP A 36 -4.00 -4.66 23.85
N LEU A 37 -3.29 -5.24 22.87
CA LEU A 37 -2.08 -6.01 23.16
C LEU A 37 -0.96 -5.17 23.79
N GLU A 38 -0.89 -3.88 23.50
CA GLU A 38 0.04 -2.97 24.17
C GLU A 38 -0.37 -2.72 25.63
N ALA A 39 -1.67 -2.55 25.87
CA ALA A 39 -2.23 -2.43 27.22
C ALA A 39 -2.04 -3.71 28.06
N LEU A 40 -2.00 -4.89 27.43
CA LEU A 40 -1.63 -6.17 28.06
C LEU A 40 -0.14 -6.28 28.43
N GLY A 41 0.67 -5.23 28.20
CA GLY A 41 2.09 -5.22 28.52
C GLY A 41 2.98 -5.87 27.45
N ILE A 42 2.44 -6.14 26.25
CA ILE A 42 3.17 -6.76 25.15
C ILE A 42 3.85 -5.66 24.32
N SER A 43 4.92 -5.06 24.85
CA SER A 43 5.61 -3.95 24.17
C SER A 43 6.35 -4.40 22.90
N SER A 44 6.74 -5.68 22.82
CA SER A 44 7.39 -6.25 21.63
C SER A 44 6.46 -6.26 20.43
N VAL A 45 6.79 -5.43 19.43
CA VAL A 45 6.06 -5.33 18.16
C VAL A 45 5.98 -6.70 17.45
N GLY A 46 7.03 -7.52 17.58
CA GLY A 46 7.07 -8.87 17.00
C GLY A 46 6.05 -9.83 17.65
N HIS A 47 5.90 -9.78 18.98
CA HIS A 47 4.93 -10.61 19.69
C HIS A 47 3.49 -10.17 19.37
N ARG A 48 3.23 -8.86 19.35
CA ARG A 48 1.91 -8.31 18.98
C ARG A 48 1.50 -8.70 17.56
N ARG A 49 2.42 -8.61 16.59
CA ARG A 49 2.11 -8.94 15.20
C ARG A 49 1.79 -10.42 15.01
N ARG A 50 2.52 -11.31 15.70
CA ARG A 50 2.31 -12.76 15.64
C ARG A 50 1.01 -13.19 16.34
N LEU A 51 0.61 -12.53 17.43
CA LEU A 51 -0.69 -12.76 18.08
C LEU A 51 -1.85 -12.35 17.16
N LEU A 52 -1.82 -11.15 16.57
CA LEU A 52 -2.87 -10.71 15.64
C LEU A 52 -3.00 -11.60 14.40
N ASP A 53 -1.87 -12.12 13.89
CA ASP A 53 -1.90 -13.06 12.76
C ASP A 53 -2.55 -14.40 13.13
N ALA A 54 -2.23 -14.94 14.31
CA ALA A 54 -2.81 -16.18 14.80
C ALA A 54 -4.31 -16.04 15.12
N ILE A 55 -4.74 -14.87 15.63
CA ILE A 55 -6.15 -14.53 15.84
C ILE A 55 -6.90 -14.52 14.51
N GLY A 56 -6.33 -13.91 13.46
CA GLY A 56 -6.96 -13.89 12.13
C GLY A 56 -7.18 -15.29 11.54
N LYS A 57 -6.28 -16.23 11.80
CA LYS A 57 -6.40 -17.64 11.37
C LYS A 57 -7.53 -18.37 12.10
N LEU A 58 -7.66 -18.15 13.41
CA LEU A 58 -8.77 -18.66 14.22
C LEU A 58 -10.13 -18.20 13.71
N VAL A 59 -10.26 -16.91 13.35
CA VAL A 59 -11.51 -16.34 12.82
C VAL A 59 -11.87 -16.97 11.47
N ALA A 60 -10.88 -17.17 10.59
CA ALA A 60 -11.09 -17.81 9.28
C ALA A 60 -11.48 -19.30 9.38
N GLU A 61 -11.09 -19.99 10.44
CA GLU A 61 -11.45 -21.40 10.70
C GLU A 61 -12.84 -21.56 11.34
N THR A 62 -13.44 -20.48 11.85
CA THR A 62 -14.71 -20.52 12.59
C THR A 62 -15.94 -20.26 11.71
N GLU A 63 -15.79 -19.85 10.45
CA GLU A 63 -16.90 -19.67 9.51
C GLU A 63 -17.20 -20.97 8.70
N PRO A 64 -18.37 -21.61 8.86
CA PRO A 64 -18.75 -22.75 8.03
C PRO A 64 -19.26 -22.29 6.66
N SER A 65 -18.54 -22.70 5.62
CA SER A 65 -18.85 -22.49 4.21
C SER A 65 -20.24 -23.05 3.81
N ALA A 66 -21.12 -22.18 3.29
CA ALA A 66 -22.33 -22.59 2.57
C ALA A 66 -22.09 -22.55 1.04
N GLN A 67 -22.42 -23.68 0.41
CA GLN A 67 -22.05 -24.09 -0.95
C GLN A 67 -22.81 -23.35 -2.07
N GLY A 68 -22.18 -23.20 -3.24
CA GLY A 68 -22.84 -22.76 -4.48
C GLY A 68 -21.94 -22.63 -5.71
N SER A 69 -21.49 -23.76 -6.26
CA SER A 69 -21.14 -24.02 -7.69
C SER A 69 -20.19 -23.09 -8.46
N GLY A 70 -18.95 -23.58 -8.65
CA GLY A 70 -18.25 -23.60 -9.95
C GLY A 70 -17.59 -22.33 -10.47
N ILE A 71 -16.33 -22.09 -10.06
CA ILE A 71 -15.14 -21.89 -10.94
C ILE A 71 -13.89 -22.16 -10.09
N VAL A 72 -12.90 -22.75 -10.75
CA VAL A 72 -11.63 -23.32 -10.28
C VAL A 72 -10.91 -22.54 -9.17
N LYS A 73 -10.49 -23.32 -8.17
CA LYS A 73 -9.69 -23.01 -6.97
C LYS A 73 -8.34 -22.37 -7.33
N LEU A 74 -8.16 -21.08 -7.02
CA LEU A 74 -6.86 -20.40 -6.93
C LEU A 74 -6.96 -19.25 -5.92
N ALA A 75 -7.10 -19.60 -4.64
CA ALA A 75 -6.90 -18.69 -3.53
C ALA A 75 -6.05 -19.40 -2.48
N GLY A 76 -4.80 -19.65 -2.86
CA GLY A 76 -3.70 -19.86 -1.93
C GLY A 76 -2.73 -18.70 -2.10
N ALA A 77 -2.25 -18.18 -0.98
CA ALA A 77 -1.25 -17.10 -0.84
C ALA A 77 -1.77 -15.66 -0.84
N PHE A 78 -2.29 -15.21 0.29
CA PHE A 78 -2.11 -13.82 0.75
C PHE A 78 -1.63 -13.77 2.20
N GLN A 79 -0.69 -14.64 2.53
CA GLN A 79 0.20 -14.46 3.68
C GLN A 79 1.64 -14.78 3.26
N SER A 80 2.28 -13.88 2.52
CA SER A 80 3.73 -13.76 2.63
C SER A 80 4.02 -12.70 3.67
N GLN A 81 4.80 -13.08 4.68
CA GLN A 81 5.62 -12.12 5.42
C GLN A 81 6.26 -11.19 4.39
N ALA A 82 6.26 -9.87 4.62
CA ALA A 82 6.91 -8.89 3.77
C ALA A 82 8.45 -9.08 3.82
N SER A 83 8.93 -10.19 3.29
CA SER A 83 10.28 -10.36 2.80
C SER A 83 10.38 -9.51 1.55
N ALA A 84 11.43 -8.70 1.44
CA ALA A 84 11.69 -7.92 0.25
C ALA A 84 11.65 -8.83 -1.00
N GLU A 85 10.68 -8.61 -1.89
CA GLU A 85 10.44 -9.45 -3.06
C GLU A 85 11.06 -8.81 -4.30
N ARG A 86 11.82 -9.60 -5.08
CA ARG A 86 12.30 -9.18 -6.40
C ARG A 86 11.15 -9.31 -7.39
N ARG A 87 10.73 -8.20 -7.97
CA ARG A 87 9.66 -8.17 -8.97
C ARG A 87 10.11 -7.37 -10.18
N HIS A 88 9.61 -7.75 -11.35
CA HIS A 88 9.79 -6.95 -12.56
C HIS A 88 8.69 -5.89 -12.56
N LEU A 89 9.05 -4.61 -12.42
CA LEU A 89 8.09 -3.51 -12.41
C LEU A 89 8.43 -2.50 -13.48
N THR A 90 7.40 -1.81 -13.96
CA THR A 90 7.58 -0.58 -14.73
C THR A 90 7.25 0.60 -13.84
N VAL A 91 8.24 1.46 -13.60
CA VAL A 91 8.12 2.65 -12.77
C VAL A 91 7.93 3.86 -13.67
N MET A 92 6.91 4.65 -13.38
CA MET A 92 6.64 5.93 -14.02
C MET A 92 6.85 7.05 -13.01
N PHE A 93 7.55 8.10 -13.42
CA PHE A 93 7.62 9.38 -12.72
C PHE A 93 7.02 10.46 -13.60
N VAL A 94 6.05 11.21 -13.07
CA VAL A 94 5.43 12.36 -13.74
C VAL A 94 5.74 13.60 -12.93
N ASP A 95 6.21 14.66 -13.58
CA ASP A 95 6.62 15.90 -12.92
C ASP A 95 6.15 17.12 -13.70
N LEU A 96 5.81 18.20 -13.02
CA LEU A 96 5.32 19.41 -13.67
C LEU A 96 6.50 20.26 -14.16
N VAL A 97 6.44 20.72 -15.41
CA VAL A 97 7.44 21.65 -15.95
C VAL A 97 7.21 23.04 -15.38
N GLY A 98 8.26 23.64 -14.81
CA GLY A 98 8.21 25.03 -14.33
C GLY A 98 7.38 25.23 -13.07
N SER A 99 7.20 24.20 -12.23
CA SER A 99 6.41 24.30 -11.00
C SER A 99 6.93 25.35 -10.01
N THR A 100 8.25 25.55 -9.93
CA THR A 100 8.84 26.61 -9.10
C THR A 100 8.42 28.01 -9.59
N GLU A 101 8.49 28.27 -10.89
CA GLU A 101 8.05 29.55 -11.47
C GLU A 101 6.54 29.76 -11.29
N LEU A 102 5.77 28.68 -11.38
CA LEU A 102 4.33 28.71 -11.11
C LEU A 102 4.04 29.08 -9.64
N ALA A 103 4.83 28.53 -8.71
CA ALA A 103 4.72 28.82 -7.28
C ALA A 103 5.12 30.25 -6.90
N GLU A 104 6.02 30.88 -7.66
CA GLU A 104 6.38 32.28 -7.47
C GLU A 104 5.31 33.25 -8.00
N ARG A 105 4.54 32.83 -9.02
CA ARG A 105 3.54 33.66 -9.70
C ARG A 105 2.14 33.55 -9.12
N LEU A 106 1.80 32.40 -8.52
CA LEU A 106 0.48 32.13 -7.97
C LEU A 106 0.45 32.30 -6.47
N ASP A 107 -0.70 32.76 -5.97
CA ASP A 107 -0.99 32.67 -4.54
C ASP A 107 -1.00 31.19 -4.11
N PRO A 108 -0.57 30.87 -2.87
CA PRO A 108 -0.48 29.49 -2.40
C PRO A 108 -1.78 28.68 -2.51
N GLU A 109 -2.94 29.33 -2.38
CA GLU A 109 -4.25 28.70 -2.53
C GLU A 109 -4.53 28.28 -3.98
N ASP A 110 -4.17 29.13 -4.94
CA ASP A 110 -4.31 28.88 -6.37
C ASP A 110 -3.31 27.82 -6.84
N LEU A 111 -2.06 27.88 -6.36
CA LEU A 111 -1.05 26.86 -6.62
C LEU A 111 -1.52 25.50 -6.10
N ARG A 112 -2.03 25.43 -4.87
CA ARG A 112 -2.54 24.19 -4.29
C ARG A 112 -3.69 23.62 -5.12
N THR A 113 -4.60 24.48 -5.58
CA THR A 113 -5.73 24.07 -6.43
C THR A 113 -5.22 23.52 -7.77
N THR A 114 -4.24 24.19 -8.37
CA THR A 114 -3.61 23.78 -9.62
C THR A 114 -2.92 22.42 -9.51
N ILE A 115 -2.08 22.23 -8.49
CA ILE A 115 -1.39 20.96 -8.23
C ILE A 115 -2.41 19.84 -8.02
N ARG A 116 -3.49 20.08 -7.25
CA ARG A 116 -4.50 19.07 -6.99
C ARG A 116 -5.23 18.64 -8.27
N LEU A 117 -5.68 19.60 -9.09
CA LEU A 117 -6.37 19.29 -10.35
C LEU A 117 -5.47 18.49 -11.31
N TYR A 118 -4.19 18.86 -11.37
CA TYR A 118 -3.19 18.13 -12.14
C TYR A 118 -2.97 16.69 -11.60
N GLN A 119 -2.80 16.53 -10.28
CA GLN A 119 -2.62 15.22 -9.64
C GLN A 119 -3.84 14.31 -9.80
N ASP A 120 -5.04 14.86 -9.67
CA ASP A 120 -6.30 14.13 -9.86
C ASP A 120 -6.43 13.63 -11.32
N ALA A 121 -6.11 14.48 -12.30
CA ALA A 121 -6.14 14.09 -13.71
C ALA A 121 -5.11 12.98 -14.03
N CYS A 122 -3.88 13.10 -13.52
CA CYS A 122 -2.84 12.12 -13.75
C CYS A 122 -3.15 10.78 -13.07
N SER A 123 -3.54 10.81 -11.79
CA SER A 123 -3.85 9.61 -11.02
C SER A 123 -5.02 8.83 -11.61
N ALA A 124 -6.07 9.51 -12.07
CA ALA A 124 -7.20 8.88 -12.76
C ALA A 124 -6.76 8.12 -14.01
N LEU A 125 -5.87 8.71 -14.81
CA LEU A 125 -5.34 8.05 -16.01
C LEU A 125 -4.43 6.88 -15.65
N ILE A 126 -3.51 7.03 -14.68
CA ILE A 126 -2.65 5.95 -14.20
C ILE A 126 -3.49 4.74 -13.80
N VAL A 127 -4.54 4.95 -12.99
CA VAL A 127 -5.45 3.89 -12.54
C VAL A 127 -6.24 3.30 -13.71
N THR A 128 -6.69 4.12 -14.67
CA THR A 128 -7.41 3.66 -15.87
C THR A 128 -6.59 2.69 -16.71
N PHE A 129 -5.27 2.91 -16.79
CA PHE A 129 -4.33 2.01 -17.49
C PHE A 129 -3.80 0.87 -16.61
N GLY A 130 -4.33 0.70 -15.39
CA GLY A 130 -3.96 -0.40 -14.48
C GLY A 130 -2.67 -0.16 -13.70
N GLY A 131 -2.18 1.08 -13.66
CA GLY A 131 -1.08 1.48 -12.79
C GLY A 131 -1.55 1.78 -11.36
N PHE A 132 -0.61 1.72 -10.43
CA PHE A 132 -0.79 2.03 -9.02
C PHE A 132 -0.04 3.32 -8.68
N VAL A 133 -0.72 4.31 -8.12
CA VAL A 133 -0.07 5.54 -7.62
C VAL A 133 0.57 5.24 -6.28
N ALA A 134 1.91 5.19 -6.27
CA ALA A 134 2.68 4.83 -5.09
C ALA A 134 2.88 6.02 -4.15
N LYS A 135 3.25 7.18 -4.70
CA LYS A 135 3.57 8.35 -3.89
C LYS A 135 3.39 9.66 -4.67
N TYR A 136 3.03 10.70 -3.93
CA TYR A 136 3.12 12.09 -4.37
C TYR A 136 4.39 12.72 -3.78
N LEU A 137 5.18 13.37 -4.61
CA LEU A 137 6.48 13.97 -4.27
C LEU A 137 6.46 15.44 -4.67
N GLY A 138 5.81 16.27 -3.86
CA GLY A 138 5.54 17.67 -4.23
C GLY A 138 4.55 17.74 -5.39
N ASP A 139 5.01 18.23 -6.53
CA ASP A 139 4.33 18.20 -7.84
C ASP A 139 4.63 16.92 -8.65
N GLY A 140 5.51 16.06 -8.15
CA GLY A 140 5.81 14.77 -8.74
C GLY A 140 4.81 13.67 -8.37
N ILE A 141 4.63 12.70 -9.27
CA ILE A 141 3.83 11.49 -9.05
C ILE A 141 4.72 10.28 -9.39
N LEU A 142 4.83 9.36 -8.44
CA LEU A 142 5.47 8.06 -8.62
C LEU A 142 4.39 6.99 -8.78
N ALA A 143 4.44 6.24 -9.86
CA ALA A 143 3.50 5.18 -10.16
C ALA A 143 4.19 3.89 -10.59
N TYR A 144 3.56 2.76 -10.26
CA TYR A 144 4.04 1.42 -10.59
C TYR A 144 3.03 0.71 -11.49
N PHE A 145 3.52 0.12 -12.57
CA PHE A 145 2.80 -0.85 -13.36
C PHE A 145 3.40 -2.23 -13.07
N GLY A 146 2.51 -3.21 -12.90
CA GLY A 146 2.83 -4.54 -12.40
C GLY A 146 2.75 -4.73 -10.90
N TRP A 147 2.19 -3.74 -10.19
CA TRP A 147 1.91 -3.79 -8.75
C TRP A 147 0.44 -3.40 -8.48
N PRO A 148 -0.27 -4.10 -7.57
CA PRO A 148 0.14 -5.29 -6.82
C PRO A 148 0.08 -6.58 -7.66
N ARG A 149 -0.47 -6.52 -8.89
CA ARG A 149 -0.56 -7.63 -9.84
C ARG A 149 0.19 -7.28 -11.13
N ALA A 150 0.98 -8.22 -11.62
CA ALA A 150 1.75 -8.10 -12.86
C ALA A 150 0.91 -8.48 -14.09
N HIS A 151 1.14 -7.78 -15.19
CA HIS A 151 0.65 -8.08 -16.53
C HIS A 151 1.83 -8.08 -17.52
N GLU A 152 1.73 -8.88 -18.58
CA GLU A 152 2.78 -8.95 -19.60
C GLU A 152 2.93 -7.62 -20.37
N ASP A 153 1.87 -6.81 -20.42
CA ASP A 153 1.78 -5.55 -21.15
C ASP A 153 1.98 -4.31 -20.25
N ASP A 154 2.48 -4.45 -19.01
CA ASP A 154 2.66 -3.32 -18.08
C ASP A 154 3.56 -2.20 -18.64
N ALA A 155 4.62 -2.55 -19.37
CA ALA A 155 5.46 -1.56 -20.03
C ALA A 155 4.69 -0.76 -21.09
N GLU A 156 3.90 -1.44 -21.92
CA GLU A 156 3.07 -0.79 -22.94
C GLU A 156 1.98 0.08 -22.30
N ARG A 157 1.29 -0.42 -21.27
CA ARG A 157 0.27 0.31 -20.52
C ARG A 157 0.84 1.59 -19.90
N SER A 158 2.04 1.53 -19.35
CA SER A 158 2.71 2.70 -18.79
C SER A 158 2.98 3.77 -19.85
N VAL A 159 3.43 3.38 -21.05
CA VAL A 159 3.67 4.33 -22.14
C VAL A 159 2.35 4.96 -22.61
N ARG A 160 1.30 4.15 -22.78
CA ARG A 160 -0.03 4.65 -23.15
C ARG A 160 -0.59 5.61 -22.10
N ALA A 161 -0.42 5.30 -20.82
CA ALA A 161 -0.78 6.19 -19.72
C ALA A 161 0.01 7.50 -19.78
N GLY A 162 1.32 7.44 -20.00
CA GLY A 162 2.17 8.62 -20.11
C GLY A 162 1.74 9.55 -21.25
N LEU A 163 1.44 9.00 -22.43
CA LEU A 163 0.94 9.79 -23.55
C LEU A 163 -0.42 10.44 -23.24
N ALA A 164 -1.35 9.68 -22.66
CA ALA A 164 -2.66 10.20 -22.27
C ALA A 164 -2.55 11.31 -21.20
N ILE A 165 -1.62 11.17 -20.25
CA ILE A 165 -1.34 12.18 -19.23
C ILE A 165 -0.82 13.46 -19.87
N ALA A 166 0.21 13.36 -20.72
CA ALA A 166 0.75 14.54 -21.39
C ALA A 166 -0.33 15.29 -22.19
N GLU A 167 -1.19 14.56 -22.88
CA GLU A 167 -2.30 15.11 -23.65
C GLU A 167 -3.36 15.77 -22.74
N ALA A 168 -3.80 15.09 -21.68
CA ALA A 168 -4.81 15.59 -20.76
C ALA A 168 -4.33 16.81 -19.98
N THR A 169 -3.09 16.80 -19.48
CA THR A 169 -2.51 17.92 -18.74
C THR A 169 -2.39 19.17 -19.60
N SER A 170 -2.05 19.05 -20.88
CA SER A 170 -1.99 20.19 -21.81
C SER A 170 -3.35 20.88 -22.02
N ARG A 171 -4.46 20.18 -21.75
CA ARG A 171 -5.83 20.68 -21.87
C ARG A 171 -6.43 21.16 -20.56
N LEU A 172 -5.76 20.97 -19.43
CA LEU A 172 -6.27 21.42 -18.14
C LEU A 172 -6.34 22.94 -18.11
N THR A 173 -7.50 23.45 -17.69
CA THR A 173 -7.69 24.87 -17.42
C THR A 173 -7.49 25.10 -15.92
N VAL A 174 -6.39 25.73 -15.56
CA VAL A 174 -5.99 25.98 -14.17
C VAL A 174 -5.51 27.42 -14.00
N PRO A 175 -5.50 27.95 -12.75
CA PRO A 175 -4.76 29.16 -12.43
C PRO A 175 -3.30 29.06 -12.90
N GLY A 176 -2.77 30.12 -13.50
CA GLY A 176 -1.37 30.18 -13.95
C GLY A 176 -1.10 29.81 -15.40
N GLY A 177 -2.10 29.23 -16.10
CA GLY A 177 -2.07 29.00 -17.55
C GLY A 177 -1.91 27.51 -17.94
N PRO A 178 -1.53 27.22 -19.19
CA PRO A 178 -1.39 25.85 -19.65
C PRO A 178 -0.26 25.12 -18.90
N LEU A 179 -0.51 23.86 -18.57
CA LEU A 179 0.46 23.01 -17.90
C LEU A 179 1.21 22.12 -18.90
N SER A 180 2.43 21.72 -18.52
CA SER A 180 3.24 20.76 -19.27
C SER A 180 3.94 19.83 -18.29
N VAL A 181 4.16 18.58 -18.70
CA VAL A 181 4.69 17.53 -17.82
C VAL A 181 5.90 16.86 -18.44
N ARG A 182 6.80 16.38 -17.58
CA ARG A 182 7.88 15.45 -17.93
C ARG A 182 7.51 14.08 -17.40
N ILE A 183 7.70 13.06 -18.24
CA ILE A 183 7.36 11.69 -17.90
C ILE A 183 8.58 10.82 -18.14
N GLY A 184 9.08 10.21 -17.08
CA GLY A 184 10.13 9.18 -17.12
C GLY A 184 9.52 7.81 -16.90
N ILE A 185 9.87 6.82 -17.71
CA ILE A 185 9.43 5.43 -17.56
C ILE A 185 10.65 4.53 -17.64
N ALA A 186 10.78 3.63 -16.68
CA ALA A 186 11.82 2.62 -16.65
C ALA A 186 11.23 1.26 -16.25
N THR A 187 11.64 0.21 -16.93
CA THR A 187 11.22 -1.17 -16.66
C THR A 187 12.42 -1.98 -16.23
N GLY A 188 12.31 -2.70 -15.11
CA GLY A 188 13.43 -3.46 -14.57
C GLY A 188 13.07 -4.34 -13.38
N LEU A 189 14.05 -5.13 -12.97
CA LEU A 189 13.97 -5.90 -11.73
C LEU A 189 14.21 -4.97 -10.54
N VAL A 190 13.23 -4.88 -9.67
CA VAL A 190 13.27 -4.06 -8.47
C VAL A 190 12.99 -4.91 -7.24
N VAL A 191 13.47 -4.45 -6.10
CA VAL A 191 13.14 -5.06 -4.81
C VAL A 191 12.03 -4.23 -4.17
N VAL A 192 10.87 -4.85 -3.92
CA VAL A 192 9.75 -4.24 -3.20
C VAL A 192 9.77 -4.76 -1.77
N GLY A 193 9.90 -3.87 -0.79
CA GLY A 193 9.83 -4.24 0.62
C GLY A 193 9.58 -3.03 1.52
N ASP A 194 9.28 -3.29 2.78
CA ASP A 194 9.20 -2.25 3.81
C ASP A 194 10.60 -1.64 3.99
N LEU A 195 10.83 -0.41 3.55
CA LEU A 195 12.04 0.32 3.95
C LEU A 195 11.89 0.68 5.43
N ILE A 196 12.82 0.19 6.25
CA ILE A 196 12.95 0.55 7.66
C ILE A 196 13.37 2.02 7.71
N GLY A 197 12.40 2.91 7.89
CA GLY A 197 12.58 4.28 8.35
C GLY A 197 11.88 4.45 9.69
N GLU A 198 12.62 4.74 10.76
CA GLU A 198 12.04 5.12 12.05
C GLU A 198 11.29 6.45 11.88
N GLY A 199 9.96 6.39 11.82
CA GLY A 199 9.10 7.57 11.78
C GLY A 199 7.89 7.41 10.86
N ALA A 200 6.72 7.15 11.46
CA ALA A 200 5.37 7.42 10.98
C ALA A 200 5.08 7.50 9.46
N ALA A 201 5.49 6.51 8.67
CA ALA A 201 4.84 6.14 7.41
C ALA A 201 5.29 4.73 7.03
N ARG A 202 4.37 3.76 6.99
CA ARG A 202 4.66 2.47 6.32
C ARG A 202 4.65 2.76 4.82
N GLU A 203 5.83 2.83 4.23
CA GLU A 203 6.00 3.02 2.79
C GLU A 203 6.64 1.77 2.19
N GLU A 204 5.95 1.12 1.25
CA GLU A 204 6.55 0.10 0.41
C GLU A 204 7.48 0.80 -0.58
N ALA A 205 8.78 0.59 -0.38
CA ALA A 205 9.79 1.24 -1.17
C ALA A 205 10.32 0.33 -2.26
N VAL A 206 10.61 0.94 -3.39
CA VAL A 206 11.12 0.28 -4.59
C VAL A 206 12.51 0.82 -4.87
N VAL A 207 13.49 -0.08 -4.94
CA VAL A 207 14.89 0.24 -5.26
C VAL A 207 15.36 -0.65 -6.40
N GLY A 208 15.95 -0.05 -7.44
CA GLY A 208 16.50 -0.75 -8.60
C GLY A 208 16.86 0.18 -9.75
#